data_AF-A0A0F6TZG8-F1
#
_entry.id   AF-A0A0F6TZG8-F1
#
_cell.length_a   1.000
_cell.length_b   1.000
_cell.length_c   1.000
_cell.angle_alpha   90.00
_cell.angle_beta   90.00
_cell.angle_gamma   90.00
#
_symmetry.space_group_name_H-M   'P 1'
#
loop_
_entity.id
_entity.type
_entity.pdbx_description
1 polymer ?
#
loop_
_entity_poly.entity_id
_entity_poly.type
_entity_poly.pdbx_seq_one_letter_code
_entity_poly.pdbx_strand_id
1 'polypeptide(L)'
;MKMRAFLLACGCLCAGCDQHDPRPRELPKQVIYRFDDHRYLELEGFRCEGALWYVDTKRAIRSEVVARDTPIFRISFFKYVHPSERYISIPWGDFSGFIVSKDYGQTWGDGSFSPGGGADPYGKYIPARMMDGRIKIVAGEDTRPIKEDVVSMTVVNDQAFILTRWEDLYISSKPFDDPRLNPGGEGIPYTYKDYKGILRHDRLEPGSSGMDWGWEYTSWNSVNASRPWKTNAFKPNWQNIPNKIPEVKNYTGWDHMYCDMDAGLPEKEKQKR
;
A
#
# COMPACT_ATOMS: atom_id res chain seq x y z
N MET A 1 -47.77 -65.35 -29.91
CA MET A 1 -48.57 -64.10 -29.93
C MET A 1 -47.62 -62.92 -30.07
N LYS A 2 -47.69 -62.20 -31.19
CA LYS A 2 -46.91 -60.98 -31.46
C LYS A 2 -47.55 -59.82 -30.71
N MET A 3 -46.77 -59.04 -29.97
CA MET A 3 -47.21 -57.74 -29.47
C MET A 3 -46.31 -56.67 -30.09
N ARG A 4 -46.92 -55.88 -30.98
CA ARG A 4 -46.38 -54.63 -31.53
C ARG A 4 -46.84 -53.48 -30.62
N ALA A 5 -45.96 -52.57 -30.26
CA ALA A 5 -46.28 -51.19 -29.87
C ALA A 5 -45.00 -50.36 -30.07
N PHE A 6 -44.89 -49.69 -31.23
CA PHE A 6 -45.26 -48.30 -31.52
C PHE A 6 -44.17 -47.30 -31.11
N LEU A 7 -43.60 -46.69 -32.15
CA LEU A 7 -42.70 -45.54 -32.11
C LEU A 7 -43.33 -44.35 -31.38
N LEU A 8 -42.56 -43.69 -30.54
CA LEU A 8 -42.63 -42.24 -30.36
C LEU A 8 -41.23 -41.66 -30.60
N ALA A 9 -41.05 -41.05 -31.77
CA ALA A 9 -39.96 -40.15 -32.02
C ALA A 9 -40.27 -38.83 -31.30
N CYS A 10 -39.62 -38.60 -30.16
CA CYS A 10 -39.58 -37.28 -29.52
C CYS A 10 -38.32 -36.56 -29.99
N GLY A 11 -38.45 -35.78 -31.05
CA GLY A 11 -37.40 -34.86 -31.50
C GLY A 11 -37.30 -33.71 -30.51
N CYS A 12 -36.44 -33.82 -29.50
CA CYS A 12 -35.98 -32.67 -28.73
C CYS A 12 -34.92 -31.92 -29.55
N LEU A 13 -35.39 -31.00 -30.40
CA LEU A 13 -34.63 -29.82 -30.80
C LEU A 13 -34.55 -28.88 -29.60
N CYS A 14 -33.64 -29.16 -28.67
CA CYS A 14 -33.18 -28.13 -27.74
C CYS A 14 -32.02 -27.41 -28.43
N ALA A 15 -32.37 -26.25 -28.99
CA ALA A 15 -31.43 -25.24 -29.46
C ALA A 15 -30.32 -25.02 -28.42
N GLY A 16 -29.09 -24.92 -28.91
CA GLY A 16 -27.91 -24.76 -28.08
C GLY A 16 -28.02 -23.54 -27.17
N CYS A 17 -27.99 -23.79 -25.86
CA CYS A 17 -27.54 -22.81 -24.88
C CYS A 17 -26.02 -22.95 -24.71
N ASP A 18 -25.25 -22.74 -25.78
CA ASP A 18 -23.82 -22.45 -25.67
C ASP A 18 -23.65 -20.92 -25.60
N GLN A 19 -24.01 -20.36 -24.45
CA GLN A 19 -23.45 -19.08 -23.99
C GLN A 19 -22.55 -19.37 -22.78
N HIS A 20 -21.62 -20.31 -22.95
CA HIS A 20 -20.42 -20.31 -22.13
C HIS A 20 -19.45 -19.34 -22.81
N ASP A 21 -19.53 -18.05 -22.48
CA ASP A 21 -18.44 -17.13 -22.79
C ASP A 21 -17.25 -17.62 -21.96
N PRO A 22 -16.23 -18.25 -22.57
CA PRO A 22 -15.16 -18.83 -21.78
C PRO A 22 -14.37 -17.64 -21.22
N ARG A 23 -14.47 -17.44 -19.91
CA ARG A 23 -13.54 -16.56 -19.20
C ARG A 23 -12.13 -16.82 -19.74
N PRO A 24 -11.39 -15.79 -20.18
CA PRO A 24 -10.07 -15.95 -20.77
C PRO A 24 -9.21 -16.89 -19.92
N ARG A 25 -8.57 -17.86 -20.57
CA ARG A 25 -7.73 -18.88 -19.90
C ARG A 25 -6.54 -18.23 -19.17
N GLU A 26 -6.14 -17.05 -19.63
CA GLU A 26 -5.16 -16.16 -18.99
C GLU A 26 -5.83 -14.82 -18.69
N LEU A 27 -5.56 -14.27 -17.50
CA LEU A 27 -6.06 -12.98 -17.08
C LEU A 27 -5.33 -11.86 -17.84
N PRO A 28 -6.00 -10.74 -18.16
CA PRO A 28 -5.34 -9.61 -18.81
C PRO A 28 -4.27 -9.03 -17.89
N LYS A 29 -3.10 -8.75 -18.48
CA LYS A 29 -1.96 -8.12 -17.82
C LYS A 29 -1.83 -6.69 -18.28
N GLN A 30 -1.64 -5.78 -17.34
CA GLN A 30 -1.54 -4.36 -17.61
C GLN A 30 -0.40 -3.76 -16.79
N VAL A 31 0.46 -2.97 -17.43
CA VAL A 31 1.39 -2.13 -16.67
C VAL A 31 0.59 -0.97 -16.08
N ILE A 32 0.40 -1.01 -14.77
CA ILE A 32 -0.41 -0.01 -14.05
C ILE A 32 0.41 1.13 -13.47
N TYR A 33 1.72 0.95 -13.37
CA TYR A 33 2.64 1.98 -12.89
C TYR A 33 4.05 1.74 -13.40
N ARG A 34 4.77 2.81 -13.75
CA ARG A 34 6.19 2.76 -14.07
C ARG A 34 6.96 3.61 -13.08
N PHE A 35 7.91 3.00 -12.38
CA PHE A 35 8.84 3.75 -11.53
C PHE A 35 9.89 4.47 -12.41
N ASP A 36 10.26 3.85 -13.52
CA ASP A 36 11.18 4.36 -14.55
C ASP A 36 11.12 3.46 -15.82
N ASP A 37 12.19 3.43 -16.63
CA ASP A 37 12.31 2.66 -17.87
C ASP A 37 12.37 1.13 -17.67
N HIS A 38 12.81 0.66 -16.50
CA HIS A 38 13.12 -0.75 -16.24
C HIS A 38 12.35 -1.35 -15.06
N ARG A 39 11.73 -0.51 -14.23
CA ARG A 39 10.93 -0.91 -13.07
C ARG A 39 9.45 -0.57 -13.24
N TYR A 40 8.57 -1.55 -13.06
CA TYR A 40 7.12 -1.34 -13.22
C TYR A 40 6.26 -2.30 -12.38
N LEU A 41 5.03 -1.88 -12.15
CA LEU A 41 3.96 -2.71 -11.58
C LEU A 41 3.07 -3.24 -12.69
N GLU A 42 2.86 -4.55 -12.69
CA GLU A 42 1.95 -5.24 -13.61
C GLU A 42 0.77 -5.82 -12.81
N LEU A 43 -0.44 -5.41 -13.16
CA LEU A 43 -1.67 -5.96 -12.63
C LEU A 43 -2.15 -7.09 -13.53
N GLU A 44 -2.45 -8.23 -12.93
CA GLU A 44 -3.05 -9.37 -13.59
C GLU A 44 -4.46 -9.61 -13.04
N GLY A 45 -5.47 -9.19 -13.79
CA GLY A 45 -6.87 -9.24 -13.35
C GLY A 45 -7.79 -8.31 -14.12
N PHE A 46 -9.07 -8.30 -13.76
CA PHE A 46 -10.12 -7.54 -14.47
C PHE A 46 -10.52 -6.30 -13.70
N ARG A 47 -10.97 -5.26 -14.42
CA ARG A 47 -11.57 -4.05 -13.82
C ARG A 47 -10.68 -3.40 -12.75
N CYS A 48 -9.37 -3.41 -12.99
CA CYS A 48 -8.38 -2.83 -12.08
C CYS A 48 -8.30 -3.48 -10.70
N GLU A 49 -8.72 -4.75 -10.62
CA GLU A 49 -8.59 -5.60 -9.44
C GLU A 49 -7.88 -6.91 -9.83
N GLY A 50 -6.90 -7.35 -9.04
CA GLY A 50 -6.19 -8.60 -9.35
C GLY A 50 -4.94 -8.87 -8.54
N ALA A 51 -4.12 -9.78 -9.06
CA ALA A 51 -2.76 -10.02 -8.57
C ALA A 51 -1.84 -8.88 -8.98
N LEU A 52 -0.85 -8.58 -8.15
CA LEU A 52 0.13 -7.53 -8.42
C LEU A 52 1.53 -8.13 -8.54
N TRP A 53 2.22 -7.75 -9.61
CA TRP A 53 3.60 -8.14 -9.87
C TRP A 53 4.50 -6.90 -9.89
N TYR A 54 5.68 -7.02 -9.30
CA TYR A 54 6.77 -6.06 -9.46
C TYR A 54 7.81 -6.64 -10.40
N VAL A 55 8.28 -5.82 -11.34
CA VAL A 55 9.30 -6.20 -12.30
C VAL A 55 10.42 -5.17 -12.30
N ASP A 56 11.66 -5.63 -12.20
CA ASP A 56 12.88 -4.87 -12.47
C ASP A 56 13.73 -5.66 -13.48
N THR A 57 13.82 -5.15 -14.70
CA THR A 57 14.52 -5.83 -15.79
C THR A 57 16.04 -5.73 -15.70
N LYS A 58 16.59 -4.70 -15.03
CA LYS A 58 18.04 -4.55 -14.85
C LYS A 58 18.56 -5.46 -13.74
N ARG A 59 17.75 -5.70 -12.71
CA ARG A 59 18.07 -6.61 -11.60
C ARG A 59 17.59 -8.03 -11.82
N ALA A 60 16.90 -8.31 -12.93
CA ALA A 60 16.27 -9.59 -13.22
C ALA A 60 15.31 -10.06 -12.10
N ILE A 61 14.55 -9.12 -11.54
CA ILE A 61 13.54 -9.39 -10.50
C ILE A 61 12.16 -9.43 -11.16
N ARG A 62 11.42 -10.50 -10.87
CA ARG A 62 9.97 -10.56 -11.05
C ARG A 62 9.36 -11.18 -9.80
N SER A 63 8.68 -10.37 -9.01
CA SER A 63 8.14 -10.76 -7.71
C SER A 63 6.63 -10.70 -7.73
N GLU A 64 5.98 -11.75 -7.23
CA GLU A 64 4.57 -11.70 -6.89
C GLU A 64 4.42 -10.88 -5.60
N VAL A 65 3.79 -9.70 -5.72
CA VAL A 65 3.62 -8.74 -4.62
C VAL A 65 2.32 -9.00 -3.88
N VAL A 66 1.26 -9.27 -4.65
CA VAL A 66 -0.05 -9.68 -4.13
C VAL A 66 -0.50 -10.90 -4.90
N ALA A 67 -0.70 -11.99 -4.18
CA ALA A 67 -1.19 -13.24 -4.74
C ALA A 67 -2.63 -13.09 -5.27
N ARG A 68 -2.97 -13.92 -6.25
CA ARG A 68 -4.24 -13.82 -6.98
C ARG A 68 -5.50 -14.00 -6.14
N ASP A 69 -5.47 -14.87 -5.14
CA ASP A 69 -6.72 -15.42 -4.58
C ASP A 69 -7.25 -14.62 -3.37
N THR A 70 -6.40 -14.14 -2.46
CA THR A 70 -6.78 -13.22 -1.36
C THR A 70 -5.50 -12.67 -0.68
N PRO A 71 -5.34 -11.35 -0.47
CA PRO A 71 -6.24 -10.24 -0.81
C PRO A 71 -6.20 -9.88 -2.31
N ILE A 72 -7.15 -9.07 -2.77
CA ILE A 72 -7.21 -8.57 -4.15
C ILE A 72 -6.63 -7.15 -4.18
N PHE A 73 -5.59 -6.91 -4.98
CA PHE A 73 -5.01 -5.59 -5.13
C PHE A 73 -5.96 -4.68 -5.93
N ARG A 74 -6.09 -3.43 -5.46
CA ARG A 74 -6.82 -2.35 -6.13
C ARG A 74 -5.91 -1.14 -6.24
N ILE A 75 -5.95 -0.45 -7.37
CA ILE A 75 -5.13 0.75 -7.57
C ILE A 75 -5.64 1.96 -6.76
N SER A 76 -4.71 2.88 -6.50
CA SER A 76 -5.01 4.21 -6.00
C SER A 76 -4.84 5.26 -7.10
N PHE A 77 -5.62 6.33 -7.04
CA PHE A 77 -5.65 7.37 -8.09
C PHE A 77 -5.06 8.71 -7.65
N PHE A 78 -4.53 8.82 -6.43
CA PHE A 78 -3.81 10.02 -5.99
C PHE A 78 -2.41 10.07 -6.61
N LYS A 79 -1.79 11.25 -6.54
CA LYS A 79 -0.43 11.45 -7.02
C LYS A 79 0.55 10.53 -6.29
N TYR A 80 1.27 9.71 -7.03
CA TYR A 80 2.20 8.71 -6.53
C TYR A 80 3.54 8.83 -7.27
N VAL A 81 4.56 9.32 -6.57
CA VAL A 81 5.91 9.58 -7.12
C VAL A 81 6.91 8.71 -6.37
N HIS A 82 7.60 7.82 -7.08
CA HIS A 82 8.42 6.80 -6.42
C HIS A 82 9.79 6.63 -7.10
N PRO A 83 10.77 7.52 -6.81
CA PRO A 83 12.14 7.39 -7.29
C PRO A 83 12.97 6.35 -6.53
N SER A 84 12.65 6.01 -5.27
CA SER A 84 13.50 5.13 -4.45
C SER A 84 13.61 3.73 -5.06
N GLU A 85 14.82 3.18 -5.05
CA GLU A 85 15.08 1.84 -5.61
C GLU A 85 15.04 0.75 -4.56
N ARG A 86 15.65 1.00 -3.40
CA ARG A 86 15.80 0.00 -2.35
C ARG A 86 14.54 -0.16 -1.53
N TYR A 87 13.98 0.97 -1.06
CA TYR A 87 12.74 1.00 -0.32
C TYR A 87 11.56 1.25 -1.26
N ILE A 88 10.72 0.24 -1.42
CA ILE A 88 9.50 0.32 -2.23
C ILE A 88 8.30 0.30 -1.30
N SER A 89 7.30 1.13 -1.56
CA SER A 89 6.10 1.20 -0.73
C SER A 89 4.90 1.49 -1.61
N ILE A 90 3.99 0.53 -1.67
CA ILE A 90 2.83 0.53 -2.55
C ILE A 90 1.59 0.61 -1.65
N PRO A 91 0.75 1.64 -1.76
CA PRO A 91 -0.46 1.74 -0.96
C PRO A 91 -1.51 0.73 -1.43
N TRP A 92 -2.23 0.11 -0.48
CA TRP A 92 -3.47 -0.58 -0.81
C TRP A 92 -4.52 0.41 -1.36
N GLY A 93 -5.41 -0.07 -2.23
CA GLY A 93 -6.39 0.80 -2.90
C GLY A 93 -7.43 1.45 -1.98
N ASP A 94 -7.63 0.91 -0.78
CA ASP A 94 -8.45 1.49 0.31
C ASP A 94 -7.63 2.32 1.30
N PHE A 95 -6.31 2.41 1.08
CA PHE A 95 -5.34 3.08 1.94
C PHE A 95 -5.29 2.55 3.38
N SER A 96 -5.64 1.27 3.59
CA SER A 96 -5.58 0.62 4.90
C SER A 96 -4.15 0.39 5.40
N GLY A 97 -3.21 0.24 4.47
CA GLY A 97 -1.79 0.04 4.74
C GLY A 97 -0.97 0.05 3.45
N PHE A 98 0.21 -0.55 3.51
CA PHE A 98 1.21 -0.52 2.44
C PHE A 98 1.81 -1.90 2.23
N ILE A 99 2.14 -2.22 0.98
CA ILE A 99 2.97 -3.37 0.63
C ILE A 99 4.38 -2.83 0.42
N VAL A 100 5.31 -3.24 1.26
CA VAL A 100 6.65 -2.64 1.33
C VAL A 100 7.72 -3.67 0.98
N SER A 101 8.76 -3.21 0.28
CA SER A 101 10.01 -3.93 0.10
C SER A 101 11.16 -3.05 0.61
N LYS A 102 12.17 -3.67 1.21
CA LYS A 102 13.35 -3.00 1.77
C LYS A 102 14.65 -3.42 1.08
N ASP A 103 14.53 -4.20 0.01
CA ASP A 103 15.60 -4.94 -0.65
C ASP A 103 15.43 -4.98 -2.18
N TYR A 104 15.00 -3.86 -2.77
CA TYR A 104 14.85 -3.67 -4.22
C TYR A 104 13.73 -4.49 -4.87
N GLY A 105 12.73 -4.92 -4.09
CA GLY A 105 11.60 -5.71 -4.56
C GLY A 105 11.82 -7.22 -4.50
N GLN A 106 12.87 -7.70 -3.83
CA GLN A 106 13.13 -9.14 -3.68
C GLN A 106 12.18 -9.78 -2.67
N THR A 107 11.96 -9.12 -1.53
CA THR A 107 11.00 -9.55 -0.51
C THR A 107 9.99 -8.45 -0.21
N TRP A 108 8.80 -8.87 0.21
CA TRP A 108 7.65 -8.01 0.45
C TRP A 108 6.98 -8.34 1.78
N GLY A 109 6.30 -7.35 2.34
CA GLY A 109 5.50 -7.50 3.57
C GLY A 109 4.55 -6.34 3.76
N ASP A 110 3.93 -6.30 4.93
CA ASP A 110 2.87 -5.33 5.24
C ASP A 110 3.38 -4.18 6.13
N GLY A 111 3.34 -2.98 5.57
CA GLY A 111 3.46 -1.73 6.30
C GLY A 111 2.10 -1.23 6.80
N SER A 112 2.08 -0.64 7.98
CA SER A 112 0.85 -0.16 8.61
C SER A 112 1.04 1.18 9.30
N PHE A 113 -0.07 1.86 9.53
CA PHE A 113 -0.08 3.04 10.37
C PHE A 113 0.16 2.67 11.84
N SER A 114 1.04 3.41 12.49
CA SER A 114 1.27 3.34 13.93
C SER A 114 -0.04 3.52 14.70
N PRO A 115 -0.35 2.64 15.65
CA PRO A 115 -1.40 2.89 16.63
C PRO A 115 -1.15 4.22 17.35
N GLY A 116 -2.19 5.06 17.43
CA GLY A 116 -2.12 6.41 18.01
C GLY A 116 -1.22 7.39 17.25
N GLY A 117 -0.79 7.06 16.03
CA GLY A 117 0.11 7.88 15.21
C GLY A 117 -0.60 8.88 14.29
N GLY A 118 -1.93 9.00 14.37
CA GLY A 118 -2.69 9.94 13.54
C GLY A 118 -2.52 11.38 14.00
N ALA A 119 -2.63 12.33 13.07
CA ALA A 119 -2.20 13.71 13.23
C ALA A 119 -3.09 14.56 14.14
N ASP A 120 -4.37 14.19 14.28
CA ASP A 120 -5.35 14.91 15.09
C ASP A 120 -5.82 14.07 16.30
N PRO A 121 -4.95 13.75 17.27
CA PRO A 121 -5.27 12.81 18.35
C PRO A 121 -6.46 13.23 19.24
N TYR A 122 -6.95 14.47 19.09
CA TYR A 122 -8.08 15.01 19.85
C TYR A 122 -9.29 15.41 18.97
N GLY A 123 -9.27 15.09 17.67
CA GLY A 123 -10.40 15.33 16.75
C GLY A 123 -10.81 16.79 16.61
N LYS A 124 -9.86 17.72 16.64
CA LYS A 124 -10.13 19.16 16.61
C LYS A 124 -10.31 19.73 15.20
N TYR A 125 -9.70 19.14 14.19
CA TYR A 125 -9.62 19.73 12.85
C TYR A 125 -9.87 18.73 11.71
N ILE A 126 -9.71 17.44 11.96
CA ILE A 126 -10.14 16.38 11.04
C ILE A 126 -11.63 16.08 11.31
N PRO A 127 -12.54 16.37 10.36
CA PRO A 127 -13.96 16.12 10.53
C PRO A 127 -14.30 14.63 10.46
N ALA A 128 -15.54 14.27 10.81
CA ALA A 128 -16.05 12.94 10.54
C ALA A 128 -16.07 12.65 9.03
N ARG A 129 -15.70 11.44 8.63
CA ARG A 129 -15.52 11.04 7.23
C ARG A 129 -16.14 9.68 6.96
N MET A 130 -16.51 9.43 5.70
CA MET A 130 -16.96 8.11 5.26
C MET A 130 -15.78 7.36 4.65
N MET A 131 -15.34 6.28 5.27
CA MET A 131 -14.39 5.34 4.69
C MET A 131 -15.13 4.40 3.74
N ASP A 132 -14.67 4.33 2.50
CA ASP A 132 -15.26 3.52 1.41
C ASP A 132 -16.78 3.75 1.24
N GLY A 133 -17.24 4.99 1.50
CA GLY A 133 -18.66 5.37 1.40
C GLY A 133 -19.62 4.66 2.38
N ARG A 134 -19.11 3.83 3.30
CA ARG A 134 -19.93 2.93 4.14
C ARG A 134 -19.69 3.12 5.63
N ILE A 135 -18.44 3.28 6.04
CA ILE A 135 -18.07 3.32 7.46
C ILE A 135 -17.88 4.78 7.85
N LYS A 136 -18.69 5.27 8.80
CA LYS A 136 -18.52 6.61 9.36
C LYS A 136 -17.41 6.57 10.41
N ILE A 137 -16.29 7.22 10.10
CA ILE A 137 -15.23 7.53 11.08
C ILE A 137 -15.66 8.77 11.84
N VAL A 138 -15.79 8.63 13.16
CA VAL A 138 -16.07 9.76 14.07
C VAL A 138 -14.81 10.61 14.20
N ALA A 139 -14.99 11.93 14.26
CA ALA A 139 -13.89 12.86 14.49
C ALA A 139 -13.14 12.49 15.79
N GLY A 140 -11.82 12.31 15.70
CA GLY A 140 -10.95 12.02 16.84
C GLY A 140 -10.76 10.53 17.20
N GLU A 141 -11.54 9.59 16.65
CA GLU A 141 -11.38 8.15 16.96
C GLU A 141 -10.34 7.45 16.07
N ASP A 142 -10.36 7.73 14.77
CA ASP A 142 -9.34 7.28 13.81
C ASP A 142 -8.83 8.48 13.01
N THR A 143 -7.63 8.91 13.34
CA THR A 143 -7.05 10.15 12.86
C THR A 143 -5.94 9.89 11.85
N ARG A 144 -5.77 8.64 11.40
CA ARG A 144 -4.96 8.34 10.22
C ARG A 144 -5.69 8.82 8.94
N PRO A 145 -4.96 9.07 7.84
CA PRO A 145 -5.58 9.42 6.58
C PRO A 145 -6.37 8.23 6.04
N ILE A 146 -7.56 8.50 5.52
CA ILE A 146 -8.23 7.62 4.57
C ILE A 146 -7.83 8.01 3.14
N LYS A 147 -8.14 7.15 2.18
CA LYS A 147 -7.86 7.36 0.75
C LYS A 147 -8.23 8.77 0.27
N GLU A 148 -9.41 9.25 0.69
CA GLU A 148 -9.93 10.55 0.30
C GLU A 148 -9.09 11.71 0.83
N ASP A 149 -8.37 11.55 1.94
CA ASP A 149 -7.51 12.61 2.48
C ASP A 149 -6.21 12.77 1.72
N VAL A 150 -5.76 11.75 0.99
CA VAL A 150 -4.43 11.70 0.40
C VAL A 150 -4.34 12.64 -0.80
N VAL A 151 -3.44 13.62 -0.71
CA VAL A 151 -3.08 14.51 -1.82
C VAL A 151 -1.99 13.85 -2.67
N SER A 152 -0.96 13.33 -2.00
CA SER A 152 0.12 12.62 -2.69
C SER A 152 0.86 11.67 -1.77
N MET A 153 1.42 10.62 -2.34
CA MET A 153 2.43 9.77 -1.72
C MET A 153 3.73 9.87 -2.54
N THR A 154 4.84 10.18 -1.87
CA THR A 154 6.18 10.27 -2.47
C THR A 154 7.13 9.36 -1.72
N VAL A 155 7.87 8.51 -2.42
CA VAL A 155 8.87 7.62 -1.81
C VAL A 155 10.26 7.97 -2.31
N VAL A 156 10.98 8.73 -1.51
CA VAL A 156 12.27 9.33 -1.87
C VAL A 156 13.27 9.15 -0.73
N ASN A 157 14.55 8.97 -1.06
CA ASN A 157 15.62 8.75 -0.08
C ASN A 157 15.33 7.58 0.87
N ASP A 158 14.75 6.50 0.33
CA ASP A 158 14.37 5.31 1.08
C ASP A 158 13.39 5.58 2.25
N GLN A 159 12.47 6.53 2.05
CA GLN A 159 11.42 6.86 3.01
C GLN A 159 10.15 7.27 2.26
N ALA A 160 9.00 6.81 2.74
CA ALA A 160 7.71 7.21 2.21
C ALA A 160 7.20 8.46 2.95
N PHE A 161 6.60 9.37 2.19
CA PHE A 161 5.98 10.61 2.64
C PHE A 161 4.58 10.70 2.05
N ILE A 162 3.58 10.90 2.89
CA ILE A 162 2.18 11.03 2.48
C ILE A 162 1.70 12.40 2.92
N LEU A 163 1.37 13.25 1.96
CA LEU A 163 0.76 14.54 2.21
C LEU A 163 -0.76 14.39 2.14
N THR A 164 -1.43 14.93 3.14
CA THR A 164 -2.89 14.96 3.22
C THR A 164 -3.45 16.32 2.85
N ARG A 165 -4.75 16.39 2.57
CA ARG A 165 -5.50 17.65 2.34
C ARG A 165 -5.58 18.53 3.59
N TRP A 166 -5.23 17.98 4.76
CA TRP A 166 -5.16 18.68 6.03
C TRP A 166 -3.76 19.25 6.29
N GLU A 167 -2.88 19.24 5.29
CA GLU A 167 -1.47 19.65 5.35
C GLU A 167 -0.62 18.82 6.32
N ASP A 168 -1.17 17.72 6.85
CA ASP A 168 -0.41 16.75 7.64
C ASP A 168 0.49 15.90 6.76
N LEU A 169 1.69 15.64 7.27
CA LEU A 169 2.69 14.77 6.66
C LEU A 169 2.78 13.47 7.46
N TYR A 170 2.53 12.34 6.81
CA TYR A 170 2.82 11.02 7.34
C TYR A 170 4.11 10.49 6.73
N ILE A 171 4.89 9.78 7.53
CA ILE A 171 6.21 9.29 7.14
C ILE A 171 6.40 7.84 7.57
N SER A 172 7.13 7.07 6.76
CA SER A 172 7.61 5.75 7.18
C SER A 172 8.81 5.87 8.11
N SER A 173 9.02 4.90 9.00
CA SER A 173 10.19 4.81 9.87
C SER A 173 11.48 4.55 9.08
N LYS A 174 12.59 5.13 9.53
CA LYS A 174 13.93 4.99 8.94
C LYS A 174 15.01 5.13 10.03
N PRO A 175 16.20 4.48 9.95
CA PRO A 175 16.64 3.48 8.97
C PRO A 175 15.88 2.18 9.13
N PHE A 176 16.07 1.20 8.24
CA PHE A 176 15.38 -0.10 8.35
C PHE A 176 16.30 -1.31 8.28
N ASP A 177 17.60 -1.06 8.27
CA ASP A 177 18.70 -1.98 8.04
C ASP A 177 19.90 -1.65 8.94
N ASP A 178 19.67 -0.98 10.07
CA ASP A 178 20.74 -0.63 10.99
C ASP A 178 21.35 -1.91 11.59
N PRO A 179 22.64 -2.22 11.33
CA PRO A 179 23.23 -3.48 11.73
C PRO A 179 23.26 -3.66 13.26
N ARG A 180 23.17 -2.57 14.03
CA ARG A 180 23.11 -2.63 15.50
C ARG A 180 21.82 -3.26 16.01
N LEU A 181 20.77 -3.33 15.19
CA LEU A 181 19.49 -3.93 15.54
C LEU A 181 19.34 -5.39 15.06
N ASN A 182 20.32 -5.90 14.30
CA ASN A 182 20.34 -7.30 13.88
C ASN A 182 20.65 -8.24 15.06
N PRO A 183 20.25 -9.53 15.02
CA PRO A 183 20.60 -10.50 16.06
C PRO A 183 22.11 -10.49 16.38
N GLY A 184 22.46 -10.29 17.65
CA GLY A 184 23.85 -10.15 18.11
C GLY A 184 24.44 -8.74 18.00
N GLY A 185 23.68 -7.77 17.51
CA GLY A 185 24.06 -6.36 17.50
C GLY A 185 24.11 -5.72 18.89
N GLU A 186 24.68 -4.53 18.99
CA GLU A 186 24.81 -3.80 20.25
C GLU A 186 23.54 -3.05 20.67
N GLY A 187 22.56 -2.88 19.79
CA GLY A 187 21.43 -1.99 20.00
C GLY A 187 21.78 -0.51 19.86
N ILE A 188 20.78 0.35 19.80
CA ILE A 188 20.98 1.79 19.57
C ILE A 188 20.65 2.55 20.86
N PRO A 189 21.65 3.15 21.54
CA PRO A 189 21.39 3.97 22.71
C PRO A 189 20.69 5.27 22.29
N TYR A 190 19.73 5.70 23.11
CA TYR A 190 19.04 6.97 22.92
C TYR A 190 18.70 7.59 24.28
N THR A 191 18.35 8.88 24.24
CA THR A 191 17.96 9.62 25.44
C THR A 191 16.65 10.34 25.21
N TYR A 192 15.90 10.52 26.28
CA TYR A 192 14.64 11.27 26.26
C TYR A 192 14.40 11.95 27.60
N LYS A 193 13.53 12.96 27.63
CA LYS A 193 13.07 13.55 28.90
C LYS A 193 11.72 12.92 29.26
N ASP A 194 11.61 12.41 30.49
CA ASP A 194 10.33 11.89 30.99
C ASP A 194 9.34 13.03 31.30
N TYR A 195 8.14 12.69 31.77
CA TYR A 195 7.08 13.66 32.10
C TYR A 195 7.48 14.65 33.22
N LYS A 196 8.52 14.36 34.00
CA LYS A 196 9.11 15.24 35.02
C LYS A 196 10.27 16.07 34.48
N GLY A 197 10.60 15.94 33.19
CA GLY A 197 11.72 16.62 32.55
C GLY A 197 13.09 16.00 32.83
N ILE A 198 13.13 14.82 33.47
CA ILE A 198 14.38 14.15 33.83
C ILE A 198 14.94 13.44 32.59
N LEU A 199 16.23 13.65 32.31
CA LEU A 199 16.93 12.95 31.24
C LEU A 199 17.03 11.45 31.58
N ARG A 200 16.51 10.62 30.70
CA ARG A 200 16.58 9.16 30.75
C ARG A 200 17.46 8.66 29.62
N HIS A 201 18.13 7.56 29.90
CA HIS A 201 18.89 6.79 28.92
C HIS A 201 18.16 5.48 28.70
N ASP A 202 18.10 5.05 27.45
CA ASP A 202 17.45 3.82 27.05
C ASP A 202 18.19 3.25 25.82
N ARG A 203 17.88 2.02 25.45
CA ARG A 203 18.50 1.32 24.34
C ARG A 203 17.44 0.57 23.54
N LEU A 204 17.46 0.76 22.23
CA LEU A 204 16.75 -0.12 21.34
C LEU A 204 17.55 -1.40 21.17
N GLU A 205 17.09 -2.44 21.86
CA GLU A 205 17.74 -3.74 21.82
C GLU A 205 17.50 -4.43 20.46
N PRO A 206 18.47 -5.23 19.99
CA PRO A 206 18.27 -6.08 18.83
C PRO A 206 17.03 -6.95 18.95
N GLY A 207 16.25 -7.07 17.87
CA GLY A 207 15.04 -7.90 17.83
C GLY A 207 13.86 -7.43 18.71
N SER A 208 13.98 -6.31 19.44
CA SER A 208 12.87 -5.73 20.24
C SER A 208 12.71 -4.22 20.09
N SER A 209 13.27 -3.65 19.02
CA SER A 209 13.24 -2.21 18.73
C SER A 209 11.84 -1.65 18.38
N GLY A 210 10.83 -2.50 18.22
CA GLY A 210 9.45 -2.13 17.90
C GLY A 210 8.91 -2.97 16.74
N MET A 211 7.87 -2.49 16.05
CA MET A 211 7.60 -2.97 14.69
C MET A 211 8.87 -2.78 13.87
N ASP A 212 9.20 -3.77 13.04
CA ASP A 212 10.37 -3.72 12.18
C ASP A 212 10.40 -2.37 11.45
N TRP A 213 11.53 -1.68 11.53
CA TRP A 213 11.64 -0.36 10.91
C TRP A 213 11.44 -0.46 9.39
N GLY A 214 10.91 0.60 8.78
CA GLY A 214 10.46 0.60 7.40
C GLY A 214 9.06 0.03 7.18
N TRP A 215 8.40 -0.55 8.18
CA TRP A 215 7.00 -0.99 8.07
C TRP A 215 6.01 -0.09 8.82
N GLU A 216 6.52 0.83 9.64
CA GLU A 216 5.69 1.69 10.48
C GLU A 216 5.52 3.09 9.85
N TYR A 217 4.27 3.56 9.74
CA TYR A 217 3.90 4.87 9.20
C TYR A 217 3.22 5.73 10.27
N THR A 218 3.68 6.95 10.50
CA THR A 218 3.08 7.83 11.52
C THR A 218 3.03 9.28 11.05
N SER A 219 2.13 10.08 11.63
CA SER A 219 2.15 11.52 11.45
C SER A 219 3.46 12.10 11.98
N TRP A 220 4.09 12.97 11.21
CA TRP A 220 5.27 13.73 11.66
C TRP A 220 4.98 14.48 12.96
N ASN A 221 3.77 15.05 13.10
CA ASN A 221 3.34 15.75 14.31
C ASN A 221 3.33 14.84 15.54
N SER A 222 3.02 13.55 15.37
CA SER A 222 2.95 12.60 16.48
C SER A 222 4.28 12.32 17.17
N VAL A 223 5.38 12.54 16.45
CA VAL A 223 6.74 12.21 16.90
C VAL A 223 7.68 13.42 16.97
N ASN A 224 7.37 14.54 16.33
CA ASN A 224 8.30 15.68 16.22
C ASN A 224 7.62 17.06 16.37
N ALA A 225 6.33 17.12 16.72
CA ALA A 225 5.73 18.38 17.18
C ALA A 225 6.40 18.87 18.47
N SER A 226 6.15 20.13 18.86
CA SER A 226 6.66 20.70 20.12
C SER A 226 6.25 19.91 21.37
N ARG A 227 5.12 19.21 21.29
CA ARG A 227 4.63 18.25 22.27
C ARG A 227 4.19 16.96 21.54
N PRO A 228 5.12 16.04 21.24
CA PRO A 228 4.75 14.79 20.60
C PRO A 228 3.94 13.94 21.58
N TRP A 229 2.96 13.20 21.08
CA TRP A 229 2.09 12.35 21.90
C TRP A 229 2.43 10.87 21.83
N LYS A 230 3.25 10.45 20.86
CA LYS A 230 3.75 9.07 20.83
C LYS A 230 4.80 8.90 21.92
N THR A 231 4.61 7.89 22.76
CA THR A 231 5.61 7.49 23.78
C THR A 231 6.97 7.14 23.14
N ASN A 232 6.93 6.60 21.93
CA ASN A 232 8.12 6.22 21.15
C ASN A 232 8.67 7.36 20.28
N ALA A 233 8.20 8.60 20.42
CA ALA A 233 8.64 9.74 19.63
C ALA A 233 10.15 9.99 19.69
N PHE A 234 10.79 9.62 20.80
CA PHE A 234 12.22 9.81 21.03
C PHE A 234 13.09 8.68 20.50
N LYS A 235 12.48 7.62 19.94
CA LYS A 235 13.25 6.53 19.35
C LYS A 235 14.07 7.06 18.16
N PRO A 236 15.30 6.55 17.96
CA PRO A 236 16.17 6.95 16.87
C PRO A 236 15.54 6.97 15.48
N ASN A 237 14.59 6.07 15.19
CA ASN A 237 13.92 6.01 13.89
C ASN A 237 12.94 7.17 13.60
N TRP A 238 12.69 8.01 14.60
CA TRP A 238 11.86 9.21 14.48
C TRP A 238 12.66 10.49 14.68
N GLN A 239 13.99 10.40 14.78
CA GLN A 239 14.87 11.56 14.92
C GLN A 239 15.34 12.06 13.56
N ASN A 240 15.55 13.37 13.43
CA ASN A 240 16.08 14.02 12.21
C ASN A 240 15.25 13.75 10.94
N ILE A 241 13.95 13.53 11.10
CA ILE A 241 13.00 13.28 10.01
C ILE A 241 12.60 14.61 9.32
N PRO A 242 12.53 14.65 7.97
CA PRO A 242 12.08 15.83 7.25
C PRO A 242 10.64 16.22 7.63
N ASN A 243 10.37 17.51 7.77
CA ASN A 243 9.04 18.07 8.03
C ASN A 243 8.28 18.44 6.74
N LYS A 244 8.84 18.11 5.58
CA LYS A 244 8.25 18.26 4.25
C LYS A 244 8.79 17.19 3.33
N ILE A 245 8.09 16.96 2.22
CA ILE A 245 8.55 16.03 1.18
C ILE A 245 9.89 16.54 0.61
N PRO A 246 10.97 15.72 0.63
CA PRO A 246 12.22 16.08 -0.01
C PRO A 246 12.04 16.32 -1.52
N GLU A 247 12.88 17.18 -2.09
CA GLU A 247 12.85 17.47 -3.52
C GLU A 247 13.17 16.20 -4.33
N VAL A 248 12.31 15.89 -5.31
CA VAL A 248 12.51 14.80 -6.26
C VAL A 248 13.09 15.37 -7.55
N LYS A 249 14.30 14.94 -7.92
CA LYS A 249 15.01 15.42 -9.12
C LYS A 249 15.06 14.33 -10.19
N ASN A 250 14.92 14.73 -11.45
CA ASN A 250 15.09 13.87 -12.62
C ASN A 250 14.23 12.59 -12.60
N TYR A 251 13.05 12.66 -12.01
CA TYR A 251 12.13 11.51 -11.98
C TYR A 251 11.49 11.30 -13.35
N THR A 252 11.59 10.08 -13.87
CA THR A 252 11.12 9.70 -15.22
C THR A 252 9.93 8.75 -15.19
N GLY A 253 9.53 8.28 -14.01
CA GLY A 253 8.37 7.42 -13.82
C GLY A 253 7.05 8.17 -13.96
N TRP A 254 5.97 7.42 -13.82
CA TRP A 254 4.62 7.96 -13.81
C TRP A 254 4.32 8.63 -12.47
N ASP A 255 3.52 9.68 -12.49
CA ASP A 255 3.09 10.40 -11.29
C ASP A 255 1.75 9.90 -10.73
N HIS A 256 1.10 8.95 -11.40
CA HIS A 256 -0.13 8.29 -11.00
C HIS A 256 -0.13 6.83 -11.47
N MET A 257 -0.89 5.97 -10.79
CA MET A 257 -1.24 4.67 -11.34
C MET A 257 -2.34 4.84 -12.38
N TYR A 258 -2.28 4.06 -13.45
CA TYR A 258 -3.28 4.02 -14.52
C TYR A 258 -3.76 2.59 -14.72
N CYS A 259 -5.00 2.42 -15.11
CA CYS A 259 -5.51 1.10 -15.46
C CYS A 259 -6.68 1.23 -16.43
N ASP A 260 -6.69 0.37 -17.45
CA ASP A 260 -7.82 0.20 -18.34
C ASP A 260 -8.81 -0.79 -17.71
N MET A 261 -9.98 -0.27 -17.37
CA MET A 261 -11.05 -1.04 -16.76
C MET A 261 -11.65 -2.09 -17.70
N ASP A 262 -11.48 -1.91 -19.00
CA ASP A 262 -12.07 -2.73 -20.05
C ASP A 262 -11.05 -3.71 -20.66
N ALA A 263 -9.83 -3.72 -20.14
CA ALA A 263 -8.77 -4.63 -20.56
C ALA A 263 -9.21 -6.10 -20.42
N GLY A 264 -9.07 -6.85 -21.51
CA GLY A 264 -9.43 -8.27 -21.58
C GLY A 264 -10.93 -8.56 -21.51
N LEU A 265 -11.81 -7.56 -21.44
CA LEU A 265 -13.26 -7.76 -21.47
C LEU A 265 -13.77 -7.97 -22.92
N PRO A 266 -14.77 -8.83 -23.14
CA PRO A 266 -15.47 -8.92 -24.43
C PRO A 266 -16.19 -7.61 -24.77
N GLU A 267 -16.31 -7.27 -26.07
CA GLU A 267 -16.97 -6.03 -26.54
C GLU A 267 -18.40 -5.84 -26.01
N LYS A 268 -19.15 -6.93 -25.82
CA LYS A 268 -20.51 -6.90 -25.27
C LYS A 268 -20.56 -6.42 -23.81
N GLU A 269 -19.47 -6.58 -23.06
CA GLU A 269 -19.38 -6.11 -21.68
C GLU A 269 -18.93 -4.66 -21.58
N LYS A 270 -18.07 -4.21 -22.51
CA LYS A 270 -17.61 -2.81 -22.58
C LYS A 270 -18.77 -1.84 -22.82
N GLN A 271 -19.75 -2.24 -23.63
CA GLN A 271 -20.90 -1.42 -24.04
C GLN A 271 -22.01 -1.28 -22.98
N LYS A 272 -21.92 -1.98 -21.84
CA LYS A 272 -22.94 -1.95 -20.77
C LYS A 272 -22.73 -0.84 -19.72
N ARG A 273 -21.91 0.16 -20.03
CA ARG A 273 -21.64 1.32 -19.16
C ARG A 273 -22.58 2.48 -19.44
#